data_AF-A0A968RD47-F1
#
_entry.id   AF-A0A968RD47-F1
#
_cell.length_a   1.000
_cell.length_b   1.000
_cell.length_c   1.000
_cell.angle_alpha   90.00
_cell.angle_beta   90.00
_cell.angle_gamma   90.00
#
_symmetry.space_group_name_H-M   'P 1'
#
loop_
_entity.id
_entity.type
_entity.pdbx_description
1 polymer ?
#
loop_
_entity_poly.entity_id
_entity_poly.type
_entity_poly.pdbx_seq_one_letter_code
_entity_poly.pdbx_strand_id
1 'polypeptide(L)' 'METSPIVKQYAFPNPYEPLILMYDRGGIFYTEHGFFCVNIASFPRKDWSHYEHLTPLLQLESSVLDRLDLRETIA' A
#
# COMPACT_ATOMS: atom_id res chain seq x y z
N MET A 1 39.86 9.61 21.90
CA MET A 1 38.62 8.99 22.42
C MET A 1 37.46 9.73 21.80
N GLU A 2 36.86 9.16 20.75
CA GLU A 2 35.64 9.73 20.16
C GLU A 2 34.46 9.37 21.06
N THR A 3 33.79 10.38 21.59
CA THR A 3 32.58 10.22 22.38
C THR A 3 31.41 9.90 21.45
N SER A 4 30.93 8.66 21.47
CA SER A 4 29.71 8.26 20.76
C SER A 4 28.53 9.12 21.24
N PRO A 5 27.66 9.59 20.34
CA PRO A 5 26.54 10.44 20.71
C PRO A 5 25.59 9.71 21.66
N ILE A 6 25.16 10.39 22.72
CA ILE A 6 24.15 9.90 23.66
C ILE A 6 22.81 9.84 22.92
N VAL A 7 22.47 8.67 22.38
CA VAL A 7 21.16 8.42 21.76
C VAL A 7 20.13 8.34 22.88
N LYS A 8 19.20 9.30 22.94
CA LYS A 8 18.06 9.23 23.85
C LYS A 8 17.22 8.00 23.49
N GLN A 9 17.20 7.01 24.38
CA GLN A 9 16.37 5.83 24.24
C GLN A 9 14.96 6.17 24.71
N TYR A 10 14.04 6.31 23.78
CA TYR A 10 12.62 6.46 24.07
C TYR A 10 12.01 5.07 24.23
N ALA A 11 11.25 4.85 25.30
CA ALA A 11 10.46 3.64 25.50
C ALA A 11 9.23 3.69 24.58
N PHE A 12 9.43 3.39 23.29
CA PHE A 12 8.33 3.19 22.38
C PHE A 12 7.68 1.83 22.66
N PRO A 13 6.35 1.71 22.57
CA PRO A 13 5.69 0.40 22.59
C PRO A 13 6.31 -0.51 21.52
N ASN A 14 6.33 -1.81 21.79
CA ASN A 14 6.87 -2.77 20.84
C ASN A 14 6.17 -2.59 19.48
N PRO A 15 6.89 -2.26 18.40
CA PRO A 15 6.28 -1.90 17.12
C PRO A 15 5.48 -3.06 16.50
N TYR A 16 5.74 -4.30 16.95
CA TYR A 16 5.04 -5.49 16.48
C TYR A 16 3.78 -5.83 17.29
N GLU A 17 3.63 -5.29 18.51
CA GLU A 17 2.51 -5.63 19.38
C GLU A 17 1.13 -5.26 18.79
N PRO A 18 0.97 -4.10 18.13
CA PRO A 18 -0.27 -3.81 17.39
C PRO A 18 -0.54 -4.79 16.25
N LEU A 19 0.50 -5.27 15.56
CA LEU A 19 0.36 -6.21 14.43
C LEU A 19 -0.06 -7.59 14.93
N ILE A 20 0.51 -8.05 16.05
CA ILE A 20 0.14 -9.31 16.71
C ILE A 20 -1.32 -9.26 17.14
N LEU A 21 -1.72 -8.21 17.86
CA LEU A 21 -3.10 -8.02 18.32
C LEU A 21 -4.12 -7.93 17.18
N MET A 22 -3.71 -7.42 16.02
CA MET A 22 -4.55 -7.35 14.84
C MET A 22 -4.71 -8.75 14.20
N TYR A 23 -3.62 -9.51 14.08
CA TYR A 23 -3.64 -10.89 13.59
C TYR A 23 -4.51 -11.80 14.47
N ASP A 24 -4.35 -11.72 15.79
CA ASP A 24 -5.13 -12.51 16.75
C ASP A 24 -6.65 -12.23 16.67
N ARG A 25 -7.03 -11.04 16.20
CA ARG A 25 -8.43 -10.65 15.96
C ARG A 25 -8.93 -10.96 14.55
N GLY A 26 -8.15 -11.70 13.76
CA GLY A 26 -8.48 -12.04 12.37
C GLY A 26 -8.29 -10.90 11.38
N GLY A 27 -7.54 -9.85 11.74
CA GLY A 27 -7.21 -8.77 10.84
C GLY A 27 -6.07 -9.14 9.88
N ILE A 28 -6.08 -8.52 8.71
CA ILE A 28 -5.15 -8.78 7.63
C ILE A 28 -4.22 -7.59 7.47
N PHE A 29 -2.91 -7.85 7.47
CA PHE A 29 -1.87 -6.86 7.16
C PHE A 29 -0.87 -7.48 6.21
N TYR A 30 -0.63 -6.79 5.10
CA TYR A 30 0.36 -7.16 4.11
C TYR A 30 0.85 -5.90 3.41
N THR A 31 1.86 -6.07 2.56
CA THR A 31 2.40 -4.97 1.78
C THR A 31 2.45 -5.36 0.31
N GLU A 32 1.85 -4.55 -0.54
CA GLU A 32 1.77 -4.80 -1.99
C GLU A 32 1.89 -3.47 -2.74
N HIS A 33 2.54 -3.47 -3.91
CA HIS A 33 2.73 -2.29 -4.77
C HIS A 33 3.20 -1.00 -4.06
N GLY A 34 3.99 -1.12 -2.98
CA GLY A 34 4.43 0.03 -2.20
C GLY A 34 3.42 0.56 -1.18
N PHE A 35 2.29 -0.10 -0.96
CA PHE A 35 1.29 0.26 0.05
C PHE A 35 1.43 -0.63 1.31
N PHE A 36 0.92 -0.12 2.42
CA PHE A 36 0.50 -0.89 3.58
C PHE A 36 -0.99 -1.18 3.41
N CYS A 37 -1.36 -2.46 3.40
CA CYS A 37 -2.74 -2.90 3.22
C CYS A 37 -3.27 -3.44 4.56
N VAL A 38 -4.38 -2.89 5.03
CA VAL A 38 -5.07 -3.33 6.27
C VAL A 38 -6.54 -3.55 5.97
N ASN A 39 -7.08 -4.74 6.20
CA ASN A 39 -8.50 -5.08 5.99
C ASN A 39 -9.16 -4.39 4.77
N ILE A 40 -9.81 -3.22 4.98
CA ILE A 40 -10.58 -2.46 3.99
C ILE A 40 -9.89 -1.17 3.51
N ALA A 41 -8.66 -0.89 3.91
CA ALA A 41 -7.93 0.34 3.61
C ALA A 41 -6.49 0.06 3.19
N SER A 42 -5.91 0.98 2.42
CA SER A 42 -4.50 0.94 2.04
C SER A 42 -3.89 2.33 2.13
N PHE A 43 -2.64 2.39 2.62
CA PHE A 43 -1.91 3.64 2.83
C PHE A 43 -0.58 3.57 2.08
N PRO A 44 -0.17 4.63 1.36
CA PRO A 44 1.10 4.62 0.65
C PRO A 44 2.26 4.63 1.65
N ARG A 45 3.36 3.92 1.33
CA ARG A 45 4.58 3.94 2.16
C ARG A 45 5.37 5.25 2.06
N LYS A 46 5.10 6.03 1.02
CA LYS A 46 5.75 7.30 0.69
C LYS A 46 4.68 8.34 0.37
N ASP A 47 5.11 9.57 0.11
CA ASP A 47 4.23 10.62 -0.40
C ASP A 47 3.64 10.23 -1.76
N TRP A 48 2.41 10.67 -2.03
CA TRP A 48 1.69 10.40 -3.27
C TRP A 48 2.46 10.80 -4.54
N SER A 49 3.32 11.82 -4.46
CA SER A 49 4.21 12.25 -5.54
C SER A 49 5.13 11.15 -6.05
N HIS A 50 5.44 10.15 -5.23
CA HIS A 50 6.25 8.99 -5.64
C HIS A 50 5.49 8.01 -6.54
N TYR A 51 4.18 8.17 -6.68
CA TYR A 51 3.31 7.35 -7.54
C TYR A 51 2.81 8.11 -8.77
N GLU A 52 3.13 9.40 -8.91
CA GLU A 52 2.66 10.24 -10.03
C GLU A 52 3.33 9.90 -11.38
N HIS A 53 4.34 9.01 -11.39
CA HIS A 53 5.27 8.90 -12.51
C HIS A 53 5.58 7.48 -12.95
N LEU A 54 4.56 6.67 -13.23
CA LEU A 54 4.74 5.56 -14.16
C LEU A 54 4.16 5.99 -15.50
N THR A 55 5.02 6.20 -16.50
CA THR A 55 4.56 6.20 -17.89
C THR A 55 3.80 4.89 -18.09
N PRO A 56 2.51 4.94 -18.42
CA PRO A 56 1.74 3.72 -18.55
C PRO A 56 2.41 2.84 -19.61
N LEU A 57 2.71 1.58 -19.26
CA LEU A 57 3.27 0.61 -20.20
C LEU A 57 2.34 0.44 -21.42
N LEU A 58 1.04 0.60 -21.17
CA LEU A 58 -0.03 0.54 -22.16
C LEU A 58 -1.12 1.53 -21.76
N GLN A 59 -1.62 2.30 -22.71
CA GLN A 59 -2.81 3.12 -22.54
C GLN A 59 -4.02 2.35 -23.08
N LEU A 60 -5.06 2.21 -22.26
CA LEU A 60 -6.34 1.67 -22.72
C LEU A 60 -7.06 2.73 -23.55
N GLU A 61 -7.45 2.37 -24.77
CA GLU A 61 -8.34 3.20 -25.58
C GLU A 61 -9.79 3.00 -25.10
N SER A 62 -10.46 4.09 -24.72
CA SER A 62 -11.87 4.04 -24.29
C SER A 62 -12.76 3.38 -25.33
N SER A 63 -12.52 3.63 -26.62
CA SER A 63 -13.25 3.02 -27.74
C SER A 63 -13.12 1.48 -27.81
N VAL A 64 -12.06 0.90 -27.24
CA VAL A 64 -11.91 -0.56 -27.13
C VAL A 64 -12.78 -1.08 -25.99
N LEU A 65 -12.81 -0.37 -24.86
CA LEU A 65 -13.65 -0.73 -23.70
C LEU A 65 -15.14 -0.66 -24.07
N ASP A 66 -15.58 0.42 -24.72
CA ASP A 66 -16.96 0.58 -25.18
C ASP A 66 -17.41 -0.58 -26.09
N ARG A 67 -16.49 -1.10 -26.93
CA ARG A 67 -16.78 -2.24 -27.82
C ARG A 67 -16.89 -3.57 -27.07
N LEU A 68 -16.21 -3.73 -25.92
CA LEU A 68 -16.33 -4.92 -25.09
C LEU A 68 -17.70 -4.94 -24.39
N ASP A 69 -18.14 -3.81 -23.85
CA ASP A 69 -19.46 -3.68 -23.20
C ASP A 69 -20.61 -4.02 -24.17
N LEU A 70 -20.49 -3.57 -25.43
CA LEU A 70 -21.47 -3.86 -26.48
C LEU A 70 -21.53 -5.35 -26.88
N ARG A 71 -20.46 -6.12 -26.65
CA ARG A 71 -20.45 -7.57 -26.95
C ARG A 71 -21.15 -8.40 -25.89
N GLU A 72 -21.18 -7.97 -24.62
CA GLU A 72 -21.90 -8.69 -23.57
C GLU A 72 -23.40 -8.41 -23.55
N THR A 73 -23.86 -7.37 -24.25
CA THR A 73 -25.29 -7.03 -24.35
C THR A 73 -26.04 -7.93 -25.37
N ILE A 74 -25.32 -8.76 -26.13
CA ILE A 74 -25.90 -9.71 -27.09
C ILE A 74 -25.57 -11.14 -26.62
N ALA A 75 -26.10 -11.53 -25.46
CA ALA A 75 -26.18 -12.90 -24.99
C ALA A 75 -27.54 -13.14 -24.33
#